data_AF-A0A3N1QS39-F1
#
_entry.id   AF-A0A3N1QS39-F1
#
_cell.length_a   1.000
_cell.length_b   1.000
_cell.length_c   1.000
_cell.angle_alpha   90.00
_cell.angle_beta   90.00
_cell.angle_gamma   90.00
#
_symmetry.space_group_name_H-M   'P 1'
#
loop_
_entity.id
_entity.type
_entity.pdbx_description
1 polymer ?
#
loop_
_entity_poly.entity_id
_entity_poly.type
_entity_poly.pdbx_seq_one_letter_code
_entity_poly.pdbx_strand_id
1 'polypeptide(L)'
;MAKIDRGAVVREALALLDDVGLDGVSTRAVARRLGVEQPSLYWHFKNKQELLAAMAAAALERHEELPLPQVGDDWKSWFLENYRSFRGALLAHRDGARLHAGSVPDGASRERLLRKFAFLIEAGVAEQDAITGMLAASRFTVGSALEQQADPDADGASPDAVEQPVAPTHKQAFEAGLLMLLTGLEGSTATAKARRL
;
A
#
# COMPACT_ATOMS: atom_id res chain seq x y z
N MET A 1 26.91 -21.71 -9.79
CA MET A 1 25.61 -21.05 -10.04
C MET A 1 24.90 -20.94 -8.71
N ALA A 2 24.65 -19.71 -8.23
CA ALA A 2 23.79 -19.52 -7.07
C ALA A 2 22.41 -20.08 -7.40
N LYS A 3 21.86 -20.90 -6.51
CA LYS A 3 20.52 -21.46 -6.67
C LYS A 3 19.54 -20.29 -6.65
N ILE A 4 18.82 -20.07 -7.75
CA ILE A 4 17.73 -19.09 -7.77
C ILE A 4 16.64 -19.63 -6.86
N ASP A 5 16.29 -18.84 -5.85
CA ASP A 5 15.12 -19.06 -5.02
C ASP A 5 14.02 -18.06 -5.40
N ARG A 6 12.80 -18.35 -4.93
CA ARG A 6 11.61 -17.56 -5.22
C ARG A 6 11.76 -16.11 -4.77
N GLY A 7 12.42 -15.84 -3.65
CA GLY A 7 12.65 -14.49 -3.13
C GLY A 7 13.63 -13.70 -3.98
N ALA A 8 14.69 -14.34 -4.47
CA ALA A 8 15.63 -13.72 -5.41
C ALA A 8 14.95 -13.28 -6.71
N VAL A 9 14.05 -14.10 -7.24
CA VAL A 9 13.24 -13.74 -8.42
C VAL A 9 12.37 -12.51 -8.16
N VAL A 10 11.69 -12.46 -7.00
CA VAL A 10 10.80 -11.33 -6.67
C VAL A 10 11.58 -10.03 -6.50
N ARG A 11 12.73 -10.07 -5.82
CA ARG A 11 13.60 -8.89 -5.67
C ARG A 11 14.06 -8.34 -7.02
N GLU A 12 14.50 -9.21 -7.93
CA GLU A 12 14.89 -8.76 -9.28
C GLU A 12 13.72 -8.29 -10.12
N ALA A 13 12.52 -8.84 -9.91
CA ALA A 13 11.32 -8.37 -10.57
C ALA A 13 10.87 -6.99 -10.07
N LEU A 14 11.02 -6.69 -8.78
CA LEU A 14 10.80 -5.35 -8.22
C LEU A 14 11.88 -4.36 -8.71
N ALA A 15 13.16 -4.76 -8.77
CA ALA A 15 14.19 -3.92 -9.37
C ALA A 15 13.92 -3.65 -10.85
N LEU A 16 13.42 -4.64 -11.60
CA LEU A 16 12.97 -4.43 -12.98
C LEU A 16 11.78 -3.48 -13.07
N LEU A 17 10.81 -3.59 -12.15
CA LEU A 17 9.67 -2.69 -12.06
C LEU A 17 10.12 -1.23 -11.91
N ASP A 18 11.10 -0.98 -11.04
CA ASP A 18 11.65 0.37 -10.83
C ASP A 18 12.29 0.92 -12.12
N ASP A 19 13.01 0.09 -12.87
CA ASP A 19 13.67 0.50 -14.10
C ASP A 19 12.69 0.78 -15.27
N VAL A 20 11.73 -0.12 -15.50
CA VAL A 20 10.92 -0.11 -16.76
C VAL A 20 9.43 0.10 -16.56
N GLY A 21 8.95 0.19 -15.32
CA GLY A 21 7.54 0.27 -14.99
C GLY A 21 6.80 -1.05 -15.18
N LEU A 22 5.55 -1.10 -14.71
CA LEU A 22 4.75 -2.32 -14.58
C LEU A 22 4.48 -2.99 -15.94
N ASP A 23 4.29 -2.19 -16.99
CA ASP A 23 4.03 -2.67 -18.34
C ASP A 23 5.26 -3.36 -18.96
N GLY A 24 6.46 -2.98 -18.54
CA GLY A 24 7.72 -3.61 -18.94
C GLY A 24 8.02 -4.93 -18.21
N VAL A 25 7.35 -5.22 -17.09
CA VAL A 25 7.56 -6.44 -16.31
C VAL A 25 6.93 -7.65 -17.02
N SER A 26 7.75 -8.67 -17.28
CA SER A 26 7.32 -9.97 -17.79
C SER A 26 8.23 -11.08 -17.29
N THR A 27 7.74 -12.32 -17.24
CA THR A 27 8.55 -13.49 -16.88
C THR A 27 9.80 -13.63 -17.75
N ARG A 28 9.68 -13.34 -19.06
CA ARG A 28 10.83 -13.35 -19.97
C ARG A 28 11.84 -12.23 -19.66
N ALA A 29 11.37 -11.03 -19.33
CA ALA A 29 12.25 -9.93 -18.96
C ALA A 29 13.00 -10.21 -17.64
N VAL A 30 12.31 -10.79 -16.65
CA VAL A 30 12.91 -11.18 -15.36
C VAL A 30 13.94 -12.30 -15.54
N ALA A 31 13.63 -13.34 -16.33
CA ALA A 31 14.58 -14.43 -16.61
C ALA A 31 15.87 -13.90 -17.27
N ARG A 32 15.73 -13.01 -18.27
CA ARG A 32 16.86 -12.33 -18.92
C ARG A 32 17.68 -11.49 -17.95
N ARG A 33 17.03 -10.74 -17.04
CA ARG A 33 17.73 -9.94 -16.01
C ARG A 33 18.54 -10.84 -15.07
N LEU A 34 17.97 -11.98 -14.67
CA LEU A 34 18.62 -12.99 -13.83
C LEU A 34 19.70 -13.81 -14.55
N GLY A 35 19.84 -13.67 -15.87
CA GLY A 35 20.77 -14.46 -16.68
C GLY A 35 20.41 -15.95 -16.72
N VAL A 36 19.12 -16.30 -16.62
CA VAL A 36 18.65 -17.69 -16.66
C VAL A 36 17.63 -17.94 -17.76
N GLU A 37 17.54 -19.22 -18.12
CA GLU A 37 16.57 -19.70 -19.10
C GLU A 37 15.14 -19.59 -18.55
N GLN A 38 14.19 -19.28 -19.43
CA GLN A 38 12.78 -19.09 -19.06
C GLN A 38 12.16 -20.30 -18.33
N PRO A 39 12.47 -21.57 -18.69
CA PRO A 39 12.00 -22.74 -17.93
C PRO A 39 12.41 -22.73 -16.45
N SER A 40 13.55 -22.13 -16.10
CA SER A 40 13.97 -21.98 -14.69
C SER A 40 13.00 -21.12 -13.89
N LEU A 41 12.40 -20.10 -14.53
CA LEU A 41 11.44 -19.22 -13.86
C LEU A 41 10.07 -19.88 -13.66
N TYR A 42 9.65 -20.76 -14.58
CA TYR A 42 8.39 -21.49 -14.49
C TYR A 42 8.31 -22.43 -13.28
N TRP A 43 9.45 -22.89 -12.77
CA TRP A 43 9.50 -23.65 -11.51
C TRP A 43 9.11 -22.81 -10.28
N HIS A 44 9.25 -21.49 -10.34
CA HIS A 44 8.90 -20.58 -9.25
C HIS A 44 7.54 -19.91 -9.44
N PHE A 45 7.20 -19.55 -10.68
CA PHE A 45 5.98 -18.84 -11.03
C PHE A 45 5.40 -19.38 -12.34
N LYS A 46 4.21 -19.95 -12.28
CA LYS A 46 3.58 -20.59 -13.45
C LYS A 46 3.14 -19.57 -14.49
N ASN A 47 2.87 -18.33 -14.09
CA ASN A 47 2.39 -17.27 -14.96
C ASN A 47 2.75 -15.87 -14.40
N LYS A 48 2.52 -14.83 -15.22
CA LYS A 48 2.76 -13.43 -14.84
C LYS A 48 1.95 -13.02 -13.60
N GLN A 49 0.72 -13.51 -13.45
CA GLN A 49 -0.15 -13.12 -12.33
C GLN A 49 0.40 -13.60 -10.98
N GLU A 50 0.91 -14.84 -10.90
CA GLU A 50 1.57 -15.36 -9.70
C GLU A 50 2.82 -14.56 -9.33
N LEU A 51 3.58 -14.11 -10.33
CA LEU A 51 4.74 -13.24 -10.12
C LEU A 51 4.30 -11.87 -9.59
N LEU A 52 3.32 -11.23 -10.22
CA LEU A 52 2.80 -9.92 -9.79
C LEU A 52 2.21 -9.98 -8.38
N ALA A 53 1.50 -11.05 -8.02
CA ALA A 53 0.98 -11.22 -6.66
C ALA A 53 2.10 -11.32 -5.62
N ALA A 54 3.17 -12.07 -5.93
CA ALA A 54 4.33 -12.16 -5.04
C ALA A 54 5.12 -10.85 -4.96
N MET A 55 5.23 -10.11 -6.06
CA MET A 55 5.81 -8.76 -6.07
C MET A 55 4.99 -7.80 -5.21
N ALA A 56 3.65 -7.82 -5.32
CA ALA A 56 2.78 -6.96 -4.51
C ALA A 56 2.91 -7.27 -3.02
N ALA A 57 2.98 -8.54 -2.64
CA ALA A 57 3.21 -8.95 -1.26
C ALA A 57 4.58 -8.48 -0.75
N ALA A 58 5.64 -8.66 -1.54
CA ALA A 58 7.00 -8.23 -1.17
C ALA A 58 7.13 -6.69 -1.10
N ALA A 59 6.46 -5.95 -1.98
CA ALA A 59 6.45 -4.48 -1.94
C ALA A 59 5.82 -3.94 -0.65
N LEU A 60 4.87 -4.68 -0.05
CA LEU A 60 4.23 -4.34 1.21
C LEU A 60 4.90 -4.96 2.44
N GLU A 61 5.95 -5.77 2.29
CA GLU A 61 6.57 -6.53 3.38
C GLU A 61 6.95 -5.63 4.55
N ARG A 62 7.61 -4.49 4.28
CA ARG A 62 7.98 -3.52 5.33
C ARG A 62 6.78 -2.95 6.09
N HIS A 63 5.64 -2.78 5.42
CA HIS A 63 4.40 -2.35 6.08
C HIS A 63 3.81 -3.48 6.94
N GLU A 64 3.84 -4.71 6.42
CA GLU A 64 3.32 -5.89 7.11
C GLU A 64 4.21 -6.35 8.28
N GLU A 65 5.50 -5.99 8.29
CA GLU A 65 6.42 -6.27 9.39
C GLU A 65 6.26 -5.31 10.58
N LEU A 66 5.57 -4.17 10.41
CA LEU A 66 5.32 -3.26 11.51
C LEU A 66 4.56 -3.97 12.65
N PRO A 67 4.90 -3.72 13.93
CA PRO A 67 4.17 -4.31 15.04
C PRO A 67 2.66 -4.04 14.94
N LEU A 68 1.86 -5.06 15.25
CA LEU A 68 0.42 -4.86 15.41
C LEU A 68 0.16 -3.97 16.65
N PRO A 69 -0.90 -3.15 16.61
CA PRO A 69 -1.27 -2.34 17.77
C PRO A 69 -1.62 -3.22 18.97
N GLN A 70 -1.33 -2.72 20.16
CA GLN A 70 -1.63 -3.36 21.43
C GLN A 70 -2.78 -2.67 22.14
N VAL A 71 -3.44 -3.40 23.04
CA VAL A 71 -4.48 -2.84 23.90
C VAL A 71 -3.93 -1.67 24.70
N GLY A 72 -4.58 -0.51 24.60
CA GLY A 72 -4.17 0.72 25.28
C GLY A 72 -3.39 1.70 24.39
N ASP A 73 -2.97 1.31 23.19
CA ASP A 73 -2.40 2.24 22.21
C ASP A 73 -3.45 3.29 21.79
N ASP A 74 -2.98 4.51 21.47
CA ASP A 74 -3.84 5.52 20.87
C ASP A 74 -4.21 5.11 19.44
N TRP A 75 -5.45 4.63 19.28
CA TRP A 75 -5.95 4.12 18.00
C TRP A 75 -5.91 5.17 16.89
N LYS A 76 -6.00 6.46 17.23
CA LYS A 76 -5.97 7.57 16.26
C LYS A 76 -4.59 7.74 15.67
N SER A 77 -3.59 7.88 16.55
CA SER A 77 -2.19 7.96 16.14
C SER A 77 -1.79 6.70 15.37
N TRP A 78 -2.17 5.52 15.86
CA TRP A 78 -1.90 4.27 15.16
C TRP A 78 -2.53 4.23 13.75
N PHE A 79 -3.78 4.66 13.60
CA PHE A 79 -4.46 4.69 12.31
C PHE A 79 -3.69 5.55 11.30
N LEU A 80 -3.28 6.76 11.71
CA LEU A 80 -2.50 7.66 10.86
C LEU A 80 -1.16 7.02 10.45
N GLU A 81 -0.41 6.47 11.41
CA GLU A 81 0.88 5.83 11.14
C GLU A 81 0.76 4.59 10.26
N ASN A 82 -0.29 3.79 10.44
CA ASN A 82 -0.57 2.64 9.59
C ASN A 82 -0.73 3.07 8.12
N TYR A 83 -1.49 4.13 7.83
CA TYR A 83 -1.70 4.59 6.45
C TYR A 83 -0.53 5.39 5.88
N ARG A 84 0.26 6.07 6.72
CA ARG A 84 1.55 6.68 6.31
C ARG A 84 2.54 5.60 5.87
N SER A 85 2.67 4.55 6.66
CA SER A 85 3.51 3.39 6.33
C SER A 85 3.02 2.70 5.06
N PHE A 86 1.71 2.47 4.94
CA PHE A 86 1.13 1.88 3.74
C PHE A 86 1.42 2.71 2.49
N ARG A 87 1.22 4.03 2.55
CA ARG A 87 1.61 4.95 1.47
C ARG A 87 3.10 4.86 1.14
N GLY A 88 3.95 4.84 2.17
CA GLY A 88 5.40 4.70 2.00
C GLY A 88 5.77 3.43 1.23
N ALA A 89 5.13 2.30 1.55
CA ALA A 89 5.35 1.03 0.85
C ALA A 89 4.87 1.08 -0.61
N LEU A 90 3.71 1.68 -0.90
CA LEU A 90 3.21 1.84 -2.28
C LEU A 90 4.13 2.71 -3.14
N LEU A 91 4.71 3.74 -2.54
CA LEU A 91 5.60 4.70 -3.21
C LEU A 91 7.07 4.24 -3.25
N ALA A 92 7.42 3.15 -2.57
CA ALA A 92 8.80 2.64 -2.54
C ALA A 92 9.26 2.08 -3.90
N HIS A 93 8.31 1.76 -4.78
CA HIS A 93 8.56 1.24 -6.11
C HIS A 93 7.77 2.00 -7.17
N ARG A 94 8.35 2.11 -8.37
CA ARG A 94 7.65 2.66 -9.54
C ARG A 94 6.41 1.82 -9.82
N ASP A 95 5.28 2.46 -10.13
CA ASP A 95 3.99 1.80 -10.32
C ASP A 95 3.54 0.89 -9.13
N GLY A 96 4.11 1.07 -7.93
CA GLY A 96 3.80 0.22 -6.78
C GLY A 96 2.34 0.27 -6.36
N ALA A 97 1.67 1.42 -6.53
CA ALA A 97 0.23 1.55 -6.30
C ALA A 97 -0.60 0.77 -7.34
N ARG A 98 -0.17 0.77 -8.62
CA ARG A 98 -0.79 -0.03 -9.68
C ARG A 98 -0.57 -1.52 -9.46
N LEU A 99 0.62 -1.91 -8.99
CA LEU A 99 0.93 -3.30 -8.66
C LEU A 99 0.06 -3.81 -7.50
N HIS A 100 -0.20 -2.97 -6.51
CA HIS A 100 -1.07 -3.31 -5.38
C HIS A 100 -2.57 -3.34 -5.76
N ALA A 101 -3.01 -2.47 -6.67
CA ALA A 101 -4.41 -2.32 -7.02
C ALA A 101 -5.03 -3.66 -7.48
N GLY A 102 -6.13 -4.05 -6.83
CA GLY A 102 -6.83 -5.33 -7.11
C GLY A 102 -6.22 -6.56 -6.43
N SER A 103 -5.14 -6.39 -5.64
CA SER A 103 -4.64 -7.45 -4.76
C SER A 103 -5.64 -7.76 -3.64
N VAL A 104 -5.66 -9.02 -3.20
CA VAL A 104 -6.49 -9.49 -2.09
C VAL A 104 -5.56 -10.00 -0.99
N PRO A 105 -5.71 -9.57 0.27
CA PRO A 105 -4.95 -10.11 1.37
C PRO A 105 -5.16 -11.63 1.48
N ASP A 106 -4.07 -12.38 1.52
CA ASP A 106 -4.06 -13.82 1.72
C ASP A 106 -3.66 -14.19 3.16
N GLY A 107 -3.76 -15.49 3.48
CA GLY A 107 -3.36 -16.12 4.75
C GLY A 107 -3.02 -15.17 5.91
N ALA A 108 -1.72 -14.87 6.06
CA ALA A 108 -1.18 -14.06 7.14
C ALA A 108 -1.63 -12.59 7.06
N SER A 109 -1.58 -11.96 5.87
CA SER A 109 -2.00 -10.56 5.67
C SER A 109 -3.47 -10.35 6.05
N ARG A 110 -4.33 -11.32 5.72
CA ARG A 110 -5.74 -11.32 6.11
C ARG A 110 -5.91 -11.45 7.62
N GLU A 111 -5.16 -12.32 8.28
CA GLU A 111 -5.19 -12.44 9.74
C GLU A 111 -4.76 -11.13 10.42
N ARG A 112 -3.70 -10.50 9.92
CA ARG A 112 -3.23 -9.19 10.42
C ARG A 112 -4.30 -8.12 10.25
N LEU A 113 -4.97 -8.07 9.10
CA LEU A 113 -6.08 -7.13 8.87
C LEU A 113 -7.22 -7.34 9.86
N LEU A 114 -7.60 -8.59 10.16
CA LEU A 114 -8.63 -8.89 11.16
C LEU A 114 -8.21 -8.42 12.57
N ARG A 115 -6.93 -8.56 12.93
CA ARG A 115 -6.40 -8.05 14.21
C ARG A 115 -6.42 -6.52 14.27
N LYS A 116 -6.17 -5.83 13.16
CA LYS A 116 -6.32 -4.38 13.05
C LYS A 116 -7.77 -3.93 13.28
N PHE A 117 -8.75 -4.66 12.75
CA PHE A 117 -10.17 -4.40 13.03
C PHE A 117 -10.51 -4.62 14.51
N ALA A 118 -10.07 -5.75 15.08
CA ALA A 118 -10.31 -6.06 16.49
C ALA A 118 -9.76 -4.96 17.41
N PHE A 119 -8.55 -4.46 17.14
CA PHE A 119 -7.96 -3.36 17.89
C PHE A 119 -8.83 -2.08 17.88
N LEU A 120 -9.34 -1.66 16.72
CA LEU A 120 -10.23 -0.49 16.64
C LEU A 120 -11.53 -0.71 17.42
N ILE A 121 -12.08 -1.92 17.36
CA ILE A 121 -13.31 -2.29 18.08
C ILE A 121 -13.09 -2.25 19.58
N GLU A 122 -11.98 -2.79 20.07
CA GLU A 122 -11.59 -2.75 21.49
C GLU A 122 -11.33 -1.32 21.98
N ALA A 123 -10.85 -0.44 21.09
CA ALA A 123 -10.70 0.99 21.36
C ALA A 123 -12.04 1.76 21.37
N GLY A 124 -13.16 1.08 21.12
CA GLY A 124 -14.51 1.63 21.19
C GLY A 124 -15.09 2.14 19.86
N VAL A 125 -14.41 1.91 18.74
CA VAL A 125 -14.94 2.19 17.40
C VAL A 125 -16.00 1.13 17.06
N ALA A 126 -17.14 1.53 16.50
CA ALA A 126 -18.16 0.56 16.10
C ALA A 126 -17.63 -0.37 14.99
N GLU A 127 -17.97 -1.65 15.02
CA GLU A 127 -17.44 -2.65 14.07
C GLU A 127 -17.60 -2.25 12.59
N GLN A 128 -18.79 -1.79 12.19
CA GLN A 128 -19.05 -1.34 10.82
C GLN A 128 -18.23 -0.09 10.46
N ASP A 129 -18.01 0.80 11.41
CA ASP A 129 -17.20 2.01 11.21
C ASP A 129 -15.71 1.65 11.13
N ALA A 130 -15.22 0.72 11.94
CA ALA A 130 -13.84 0.21 11.87
C ALA A 130 -13.54 -0.42 10.51
N ILE A 131 -14.43 -1.29 10.02
CA ILE A 131 -14.29 -1.94 8.71
C ILE A 131 -14.36 -0.88 7.59
N THR A 132 -15.38 -0.03 7.62
CA THR A 132 -15.60 0.98 6.57
C THR A 132 -14.48 2.01 6.54
N GLY A 133 -14.07 2.53 7.70
CA GLY A 133 -13.00 3.52 7.83
C GLY A 133 -11.66 2.99 7.34
N MET A 134 -11.32 1.75 7.70
CA MET A 134 -10.10 1.11 7.22
C MET A 134 -10.13 0.86 5.69
N LEU A 135 -11.25 0.39 5.15
CA LEU A 135 -11.40 0.21 3.70
C LEU A 135 -11.35 1.53 2.94
N ALA A 136 -11.99 2.58 3.48
CA ALA A 136 -11.99 3.92 2.89
C ALA A 136 -10.58 4.51 2.88
N ALA A 137 -9.85 4.47 4.00
CA ALA A 137 -8.48 4.96 4.09
C ALA A 137 -7.51 4.16 3.22
N SER A 138 -7.71 2.84 3.08
CA SER A 138 -6.92 2.03 2.15
C SER A 138 -7.13 2.48 0.71
N ARG A 139 -8.39 2.59 0.25
CA ARG A 139 -8.71 3.04 -1.12
C ARG A 139 -8.24 4.46 -1.39
N PHE A 140 -8.42 5.37 -0.43
CA PHE A 140 -7.90 6.74 -0.50
C PHE A 140 -6.37 6.74 -0.67
N THR A 141 -5.66 5.95 0.14
CA THR A 141 -4.19 5.88 0.08
C THR A 141 -3.71 5.35 -1.26
N VAL A 142 -4.35 4.29 -1.78
CA VAL A 142 -4.03 3.75 -3.12
C VAL A 142 -4.32 4.79 -4.21
N GLY A 143 -5.47 5.46 -4.18
CA GLY A 143 -5.82 6.51 -5.14
C GLY A 143 -4.84 7.67 -5.10
N SER A 144 -4.50 8.17 -3.91
CA SER A 144 -3.51 9.25 -3.74
C SER A 144 -2.13 8.85 -4.27
N ALA A 145 -1.70 7.61 -4.04
CA ALA A 145 -0.42 7.11 -4.55
C ALA A 145 -0.44 6.93 -6.08
N LEU A 146 -1.57 6.51 -6.66
CA LEU A 146 -1.75 6.39 -8.12
C LEU A 146 -1.61 7.76 -8.80
N GLU A 147 -2.30 8.78 -8.30
CA GLU A 147 -2.22 10.14 -8.83
C GLU A 147 -0.79 10.67 -8.75
N GLN A 148 -0.11 10.48 -7.61
CA GLN A 148 1.29 10.90 -7.47
C GLN A 148 2.25 10.15 -8.42
N GLN A 149 2.06 8.84 -8.61
CA GLN A 149 2.91 8.05 -9.51
C GLN A 149 2.64 8.32 -11.00
N ALA A 150 1.46 8.85 -11.33
CA ALA A 150 1.09 9.25 -12.69
C ALA A 150 1.53 10.68 -13.03
N ASP A 151 1.82 11.51 -12.02
CA ASP A 151 2.22 12.90 -12.19
C ASP A 151 3.67 12.99 -12.73
N PRO A 152 3.89 13.50 -13.95
CA PRO A 152 5.22 13.65 -14.53
C PRO A 152 6.07 14.71 -13.82
N ASP A 153 5.46 15.62 -13.05
CA ASP A 153 6.10 16.73 -12.37
C ASP A 153 6.27 16.47 -10.85
N ALA A 154 6.01 15.26 -10.38
CA ALA A 154 6.06 14.89 -8.95
C ALA A 154 7.43 15.16 -8.29
N ASP A 155 8.53 15.18 -9.07
CA ASP A 155 9.90 15.48 -8.63
C ASP A 155 10.25 16.98 -8.65
N GLY A 156 9.29 17.85 -9.00
CA GLY A 156 9.38 19.29 -8.84
C GLY A 156 10.15 20.02 -9.93
N ALA A 157 9.53 20.21 -11.10
CA ALA A 157 9.91 21.28 -12.02
C ALA A 157 8.77 21.65 -12.99
N SER A 158 7.84 22.50 -12.54
CA SER A 158 7.03 23.29 -13.47
C SER A 158 7.48 24.76 -13.37
N PRO A 159 8.24 25.29 -14.36
CA PRO A 159 8.79 26.65 -14.32
C PRO A 159 7.75 27.79 -14.33
N ASP A 160 6.48 27.50 -14.60
CA ASP A 160 5.45 28.49 -14.93
C ASP A 160 4.45 28.82 -13.79
N ALA A 161 4.71 28.40 -12.55
CA ALA A 161 3.76 28.51 -11.44
C ALA A 161 3.72 29.89 -10.73
N VAL A 162 3.83 31.02 -11.44
CA VAL A 162 3.98 32.34 -10.82
C VAL A 162 2.65 32.98 -10.37
N GLU A 163 1.48 32.44 -10.75
CA GLU A 163 0.18 33.13 -10.49
C GLU A 163 -0.97 32.27 -9.94
N GLN A 164 -0.75 31.00 -9.57
CA GLN A 164 -1.81 30.16 -8.99
C GLN A 164 -1.65 30.04 -7.46
N PRO A 165 -2.75 29.92 -6.68
CA PRO A 165 -2.63 29.56 -5.27
C PRO A 165 -1.77 28.29 -5.16
N VAL A 166 -0.77 28.32 -4.27
CA VAL A 166 0.19 27.21 -4.11
C VAL A 166 -0.60 25.93 -3.79
N ALA A 167 -0.76 25.08 -4.81
CA ALA A 167 -1.43 23.80 -4.64
C ALA A 167 -0.66 22.97 -3.60
N PRO A 168 -1.34 22.27 -2.69
CA PRO A 168 -0.66 21.41 -1.74
C PRO A 168 0.14 20.34 -2.49
N THR A 169 1.34 20.02 -2.00
CA THR A 169 2.09 18.86 -2.49
C THR A 169 1.26 17.58 -2.29
N HIS A 170 1.55 16.52 -3.07
CA HIS A 170 0.91 15.20 -2.91
C HIS A 170 0.94 14.70 -1.45
N LYS A 171 2.05 14.94 -0.73
CA LYS A 171 2.15 14.60 0.69
C LYS A 171 1.19 15.43 1.55
N GLN A 172 1.13 16.74 1.33
CA GLN A 172 0.22 17.62 2.10
C GLN A 172 -1.25 17.27 1.85
N ALA A 173 -1.63 17.04 0.60
CA ALA A 173 -2.98 16.61 0.24
C ALA A 173 -3.35 15.26 0.87
N PHE A 174 -2.41 14.30 0.85
CA PHE A 174 -2.59 13.00 1.51
C PHE A 174 -2.82 13.14 3.03
N GLU A 175 -1.98 13.89 3.74
CA GLU A 175 -2.09 14.07 5.19
C GLU A 175 -3.43 14.74 5.55
N ALA A 176 -3.83 15.77 4.80
CA ALA A 176 -5.11 16.45 5.02
C ALA A 176 -6.30 15.50 4.79
N GLY A 177 -6.31 14.73 3.70
CA GLY A 177 -7.37 13.77 3.41
C GLY A 177 -7.44 12.62 4.43
N LEU A 178 -6.29 12.13 4.89
CA LEU A 178 -6.23 11.09 5.92
C LEU A 178 -6.78 11.59 7.26
N LEU A 179 -6.47 12.84 7.65
CA LEU A 179 -7.04 13.47 8.84
C LEU A 179 -8.56 13.69 8.74
N MET A 180 -9.07 14.05 7.56
CA MET A 180 -10.51 14.16 7.33
C MET A 180 -11.22 12.81 7.51
N LEU A 181 -10.64 11.72 6.99
CA LEU A 181 -11.16 10.36 7.16
C LEU A 181 -11.16 9.93 8.63
N LEU A 182 -10.07 10.19 9.35
CA LEU A 182 -9.99 9.91 10.79
C LEU A 182 -11.05 10.70 11.57
N THR A 183 -11.17 12.01 11.30
CA THR A 183 -12.16 12.88 11.95
C THR A 183 -13.59 12.39 11.70
N GLY A 184 -13.89 11.94 10.48
CA GLY A 184 -15.18 11.32 10.15
C GLY A 184 -15.43 10.03 10.94
N LEU A 185 -14.41 9.17 11.08
CA LEU A 185 -14.49 7.93 11.85
C LEU A 185 -14.74 8.20 13.35
N GLU A 186 -14.11 9.23 13.90
CA GLU A 186 -14.34 9.68 15.28
C GLU A 186 -15.78 10.18 15.50
N GLY A 187 -16.29 10.99 14.58
CA GLY A 187 -17.64 11.56 14.64
C GLY A 187 -18.74 10.49 14.59
N SER A 188 -18.58 9.47 13.74
CA SER A 188 -19.51 8.33 13.68
C SER A 188 -19.52 7.55 15.00
N THR A 189 -18.35 7.33 15.59
CA THR A 189 -18.20 6.62 16.87
C THR A 189 -18.91 7.36 18.01
N ALA A 190 -18.72 8.69 18.10
CA ALA A 190 -19.39 9.51 19.12
C ALA A 190 -20.92 9.48 18.99
N THR A 191 -21.43 9.53 17.76
CA THR A 191 -22.86 9.48 17.46
C THR A 191 -23.47 8.13 17.82
N ALA A 192 -22.78 7.03 17.53
CA ALA A 192 -23.23 5.68 17.87
C ALA A 192 -23.30 5.46 19.39
N LYS A 193 -22.35 6.00 20.16
CA LYS A 193 -22.34 5.95 21.62
C LYS A 193 -23.50 6.74 22.23
N ALA A 194 -23.80 7.93 21.70
CA ALA A 194 -24.90 8.78 22.16
C ALA A 194 -26.29 8.17 21.93
N ARG A 195 -26.48 7.34 20.89
CA ARG A 195 -27.75 6.65 20.60
C ARG A 195 -28.03 5.43 21.49
N ARG A 196 -27.04 4.98 22.28
CA ARG A 196 -27.16 3.82 23.19
C ARG A 196 -27.43 4.22 24.66
N LEU A 197 -27.42 5.52 24.95
CA LEU A 197 -27.77 6.12 26.25
C LEU A 197 -29.19 6.67 26.20
#